data_AF-A0A068NSL1-F1
#
_entry.id   AF-A0A068NSL1-F1
#
_cell.length_a   1.000
_cell.length_b   1.000
_cell.length_c   1.000
_cell.angle_alpha   90.00
_cell.angle_beta   90.00
_cell.angle_gamma   90.00
#
_symmetry.space_group_name_H-M   'P 1'
#
loop_
_entity.id
_entity.type
_entity.pdbx_description
1 polymer ?
#
loop_
_entity_poly.entity_id
_entity_poly.type
_entity_poly.pdbx_seq_one_letter_code
_entity_poly.pdbx_strand_id
1 'polypeptide(L)'
;MTNAELAQKLKDLRDFLIIAGYEESHATRYSHIARTIEKMPEQVEDMRREGRLQEIPQVGSLIALYIKEILETGTSSKQKEWEPFAPISVLELVRIPGLGPKTAATMYHAHGIDSLKTLREAQENGILDDIPGVGPKLRETIREYLAERP
;
A
#
# COMPACT_ATOMS: atom_id res chain seq x y z
N MET A 1 -6.24 -9.00 15.12
CA MET A 1 -5.28 -8.77 14.02
C MET A 1 -3.98 -9.43 14.41
N THR A 2 -3.38 -10.23 13.52
CA THR A 2 -2.08 -10.88 13.72
C THR A 2 -0.93 -9.95 13.32
N ASN A 3 0.30 -10.26 13.74
CA ASN A 3 1.50 -9.54 13.28
C ASN A 3 1.63 -9.52 11.74
N ALA A 4 1.29 -10.62 11.06
CA ALA A 4 1.34 -10.70 9.59
C ALA A 4 0.32 -9.76 8.93
N GLU A 5 -0.90 -9.71 9.45
CA GLU A 5 -1.95 -8.79 8.96
C GLU A 5 -1.56 -7.32 9.21
N LEU A 6 -1.02 -6.99 10.38
CA LEU A 6 -0.54 -5.65 10.69
C LEU A 6 0.63 -5.24 9.78
N ALA A 7 1.59 -6.15 9.57
CA ALA A 7 2.69 -5.92 8.64
C ALA A 7 2.17 -5.67 7.22
N GLN A 8 1.14 -6.40 6.77
CA GLN A 8 0.53 -6.15 5.48
C GLN A 8 -0.15 -4.78 5.42
N LYS A 9 -0.90 -4.37 6.46
CA LYS A 9 -1.50 -3.04 6.54
C LYS A 9 -0.48 -1.90 6.50
N LEU A 10 0.69 -2.08 7.10
CA LEU A 10 1.79 -1.12 7.01
C LEU A 10 2.44 -1.08 5.62
N LYS A 11 2.55 -2.22 4.94
CA LYS A 11 2.97 -2.28 3.52
C LYS A 11 1.96 -1.57 2.62
N ASP A 12 0.67 -1.78 2.86
CA ASP A 12 -0.42 -1.10 2.14
C ASP A 12 -0.37 0.42 2.39
N LEU A 13 -0.16 0.85 3.64
CA LEU A 13 0.00 2.26 3.97
C LEU A 13 1.19 2.89 3.22
N ARG A 14 2.34 2.21 3.13
CA ARG A 14 3.47 2.66 2.30
C ARG A 14 3.01 2.88 0.86
N ASP A 15 2.41 1.86 0.25
CA ASP A 15 2.06 1.89 -1.16
C ASP A 15 1.05 2.98 -1.47
N PHE A 16 0.02 3.09 -0.63
CA PHE A 16 -0.98 4.15 -0.72
C PHE A 16 -0.32 5.53 -0.65
N LEU A 17 0.56 5.76 0.32
CA LEU A 17 1.23 7.05 0.49
C LEU A 17 2.08 7.42 -0.73
N ILE A 18 2.84 6.47 -1.29
CA ILE A 18 3.63 6.71 -2.51
C ILE A 18 2.71 7.09 -3.68
N ILE A 19 1.61 6.36 -3.85
CA ILE A 19 0.65 6.65 -4.93
C ILE A 19 -0.03 8.01 -4.70
N ALA A 20 -0.35 8.35 -3.47
CA ALA A 20 -0.93 9.64 -3.10
C ALA A 20 0.05 10.82 -3.20
N GLY A 21 1.31 10.58 -3.59
CA GLY A 21 2.33 11.62 -3.80
C GLY A 21 3.17 11.95 -2.58
N TYR A 22 3.11 11.14 -1.52
CA TYR A 22 4.01 11.27 -0.38
C TYR A 22 5.43 10.89 -0.77
N GLU A 23 6.41 11.52 -0.11
CA GLU A 23 7.82 11.27 -0.37
C GLU A 23 8.18 9.79 -0.07
N GLU A 24 8.76 9.13 -1.07
CA GLU A 24 9.00 7.69 -1.05
C GLU A 24 9.94 7.28 0.08
N SER A 25 11.05 7.99 0.27
CA SER A 25 12.03 7.66 1.30
C SER A 25 11.40 7.67 2.70
N HIS A 26 10.46 8.58 2.95
CA HIS A 26 9.67 8.63 4.18
C HIS A 26 8.66 7.47 4.26
N ALA A 27 7.98 7.15 3.15
CA ALA A 27 7.04 6.03 3.09
C ALA A 27 7.73 4.68 3.37
N THR A 28 8.98 4.48 2.93
CA THR A 28 9.71 3.22 3.12
C THR A 28 9.84 2.79 4.57
N ARG A 29 9.81 3.73 5.52
CA ARG A 29 9.84 3.45 6.97
C ARG A 29 8.74 2.47 7.38
N TYR A 30 7.52 2.58 6.85
CA TYR A 30 6.43 1.65 7.19
C TYR A 30 6.73 0.21 6.79
N SER A 31 7.48 0.01 5.69
CA SER A 31 7.93 -1.33 5.30
C SER A 31 9.05 -1.90 6.17
N HIS A 32 9.95 -1.04 6.67
CA HIS A 32 10.94 -1.46 7.66
C HIS A 32 10.26 -1.91 8.95
N ILE A 33 9.28 -1.15 9.43
CA ILE A 33 8.49 -1.50 10.62
C ILE A 33 7.69 -2.79 10.37
N ALA A 34 7.02 -2.92 9.22
CA ALA A 34 6.30 -4.13 8.85
C ALA A 34 7.19 -5.38 8.91
N ARG A 35 8.41 -5.29 8.37
CA ARG A 35 9.38 -6.39 8.39
C ARG A 35 9.87 -6.73 9.79
N THR A 36 9.99 -5.72 10.66
CA THR A 36 10.30 -5.93 12.09
C THR A 36 9.17 -6.71 12.74
N ILE A 37 7.93 -6.22 12.63
CA ILE A 37 6.72 -6.80 13.24
C ILE A 37 6.49 -8.24 12.78
N GLU A 38 6.65 -8.52 11.48
CA GLU A 38 6.47 -9.85 10.89
C GLU A 38 7.40 -10.92 11.50
N LYS A 39 8.55 -10.50 12.06
CA LYS A 39 9.53 -11.39 12.69
C LYS A 39 9.42 -11.45 14.22
N MET A 40 8.53 -10.66 14.82
CA MET A 40 8.41 -10.61 16.27
C MET A 40 7.74 -11.88 16.80
N PRO A 41 8.31 -12.51 17.85
CA PRO A 41 7.69 -13.66 18.50
C PRO A 41 6.48 -13.26 19.36
N GLU A 42 6.52 -12.06 19.95
CA GLU A 42 5.44 -11.47 20.73
C GLU A 42 4.38 -10.85 19.80
N GLN A 43 3.10 -10.98 20.15
CA GLN A 43 2.02 -10.33 19.41
C GLN A 43 2.02 -8.82 19.69
N VAL A 44 2.02 -8.02 18.62
CA VAL A 44 2.00 -6.56 18.75
C VAL A 44 0.69 -6.07 19.40
N GLU A 45 -0.40 -6.83 19.27
CA GLU A 45 -1.66 -6.54 19.95
C GLU A 45 -1.53 -6.65 21.49
N ASP A 46 -0.73 -7.57 21.99
CA ASP A 46 -0.48 -7.69 23.44
C ASP A 46 0.38 -6.51 23.92
N MET A 47 1.44 -6.18 23.18
CA MET A 47 2.23 -4.98 23.45
C MET A 47 1.39 -3.69 23.42
N ARG A 48 0.38 -3.59 22.53
CA ARG A 48 -0.58 -2.47 22.51
C ARG A 48 -1.37 -2.38 23.82
N ARG A 49 -1.92 -3.50 24.30
CA ARG A 49 -2.71 -3.56 25.54
C ARG A 49 -1.89 -3.16 26.76
N GLU A 50 -0.60 -3.46 26.74
CA GLU A 50 0.34 -3.12 27.81
C GLU A 50 0.95 -1.72 27.68
N GLY A 51 0.65 -0.98 26.60
CA GLY A 51 1.20 0.36 26.36
C GLY A 51 2.68 0.36 25.93
N ARG A 52 3.18 -0.76 25.43
CA ARG A 52 4.59 -1.03 25.12
C ARG A 52 4.97 -0.92 23.64
N LEU A 53 4.09 -0.35 22.79
CA LEU A 53 4.36 -0.24 21.35
C LEU A 53 5.67 0.48 20.98
N GLN A 54 6.14 1.40 21.83
CA GLN A 54 7.38 2.13 21.60
C GLN A 54 8.64 1.29 21.88
N GLU A 55 8.50 0.10 22.47
CA GLU A 55 9.61 -0.86 22.61
C GLU A 55 9.95 -1.54 21.28
N ILE A 56 9.04 -1.47 20.29
CA ILE A 56 9.27 -2.05 18.97
C ILE A 56 10.38 -1.25 18.27
N PRO A 57 11.43 -1.91 17.72
CA PRO A 57 12.50 -1.20 17.02
C PRO A 57 11.97 -0.32 15.89
N GLN A 58 12.47 0.92 15.84
CA GLN A 58 12.10 1.96 14.85
C GLN A 58 10.67 2.54 15.02
N VAL A 59 9.96 2.20 16.10
CA VAL A 59 8.64 2.73 16.42
C VAL A 59 8.75 3.84 17.48
N GLY A 60 8.68 5.09 17.04
CA GLY A 60 8.52 6.26 17.92
C GLY A 60 7.05 6.55 18.25
N SER A 61 6.77 7.56 19.07
CA SER A 61 5.42 7.90 19.55
C SER A 61 4.37 8.05 18.45
N LEU A 62 4.72 8.71 17.34
CA LEU A 62 3.80 8.92 16.23
C LEU A 62 3.46 7.62 15.48
N ILE A 63 4.47 6.76 15.27
CA ILE A 63 4.26 5.45 14.63
C ILE A 63 3.49 4.52 15.56
N ALA A 64 3.75 4.56 16.87
CA ALA A 64 2.99 3.81 17.87
C ALA A 64 1.51 4.20 17.84
N LEU A 65 1.21 5.50 17.68
CA LEU A 65 -0.16 5.97 17.48
C LEU A 65 -0.79 5.35 16.22
N TYR A 66 -0.11 5.39 15.07
CA TYR A 66 -0.64 4.82 13.83
C TYR A 66 -0.84 3.30 13.91
N ILE A 67 0.09 2.57 14.54
CA ILE A 67 -0.04 1.13 14.76
C ILE A 67 -1.26 0.84 15.63
N LYS A 68 -1.43 1.59 16.73
CA LYS A 68 -2.60 1.48 17.60
C LYS A 68 -3.90 1.70 16.81
N GLU A 69 -3.97 2.76 16.02
CA GLU A 69 -5.15 3.07 15.19
C GLU A 69 -5.45 1.95 14.18
N ILE A 70 -4.42 1.38 13.54
CA ILE A 70 -4.58 0.27 12.59
C ILE A 70 -5.11 -0.97 13.31
N LEU A 71 -4.58 -1.30 14.49
CA LEU A 71 -5.04 -2.43 15.29
C LEU A 71 -6.50 -2.26 15.75
N GLU A 72 -6.91 -1.04 16.08
CA GLU A 72 -8.24 -0.74 16.60
C GLU A 72 -9.30 -0.53 15.51
N THR A 73 -8.93 0.07 14.37
CA THR A 73 -9.87 0.55 13.35
C THR A 73 -9.61 0.02 11.94
N GLY A 74 -8.46 -0.61 11.71
CA GLY A 74 -8.03 -1.09 10.39
C GLY A 74 -7.44 -0.02 9.46
N THR A 75 -7.37 1.24 9.91
CA THR A 75 -6.78 2.40 9.21
C THR A 75 -5.98 3.28 10.18
N SER A 76 -5.27 4.29 9.67
CA SER A 76 -4.54 5.27 10.49
C SER A 76 -4.97 6.69 10.13
N SER A 77 -4.74 7.62 11.05
CA SER A 77 -4.84 9.06 10.81
C SER A 77 -3.93 9.49 9.66
N LYS A 78 -2.75 8.87 9.50
CA LYS A 78 -1.86 9.10 8.35
C LYS A 78 -2.52 8.75 7.02
N GLN A 79 -3.25 7.63 6.94
CA GLN A 79 -3.98 7.27 5.73
C GLN A 79 -5.07 8.30 5.42
N LYS A 80 -5.89 8.64 6.42
CA LYS A 80 -6.99 9.61 6.28
C LYS A 80 -6.53 10.99 5.85
N GLU A 81 -5.36 11.44 6.34
CA GLU A 81 -4.72 12.69 5.93
C GLU A 81 -4.42 12.71 4.41
N TRP A 82 -4.18 11.54 3.81
CA TRP A 82 -3.75 11.40 2.41
C TRP A 82 -4.88 10.94 1.45
N GLU A 83 -6.03 10.54 1.96
CA GLU A 83 -7.24 10.19 1.17
C GLU A 83 -7.72 11.31 0.21
N PRO A 84 -7.56 12.61 0.49
CA PRO A 84 -7.89 13.66 -0.48
C PRO A 84 -7.01 13.66 -1.75
N PHE A 85 -5.85 13.02 -1.73
CA PHE A 85 -4.91 13.02 -2.86
C PHE A 85 -5.00 11.78 -3.74
N ALA A 86 -5.46 10.65 -3.19
CA ALA A 86 -5.75 9.44 -3.94
C ALA A 86 -6.85 8.61 -3.27
N PRO A 87 -7.77 7.99 -4.04
CA PRO A 87 -8.73 7.07 -3.48
C PRO A 87 -8.04 5.78 -3.02
N ILE A 88 -8.60 5.10 -2.02
CA ILE A 88 -8.00 3.86 -1.48
C ILE A 88 -7.98 2.71 -2.51
N SER A 89 -8.83 2.77 -3.54
CA SER A 89 -8.90 1.79 -4.63
C SER A 89 -7.60 1.68 -5.43
N VAL A 90 -6.71 2.69 -5.39
CA VAL A 90 -5.39 2.60 -6.04
C VAL A 90 -4.55 1.45 -5.50
N LEU A 91 -4.83 0.98 -4.28
CA LEU A 91 -4.17 -0.19 -3.70
C LEU A 91 -4.48 -1.49 -4.45
N GLU A 92 -5.57 -1.55 -5.20
CA GLU A 92 -5.87 -2.71 -6.06
C GLU A 92 -4.81 -2.90 -7.14
N LEU A 93 -4.21 -1.81 -7.64
CA LEU A 93 -3.20 -1.84 -8.68
C LEU A 93 -1.93 -2.55 -8.18
N VAL A 94 -1.48 -2.24 -6.95
CA VAL A 94 -0.27 -2.85 -6.37
C VAL A 94 -0.47 -4.30 -5.89
N ARG A 95 -1.70 -4.83 -5.99
CA ARG A 95 -1.94 -6.28 -5.84
C ARG A 95 -1.53 -7.05 -7.10
N ILE A 96 -1.41 -6.38 -8.24
CA ILE A 96 -0.99 -7.01 -9.49
C ILE A 96 0.50 -7.34 -9.38
N PRO A 97 0.90 -8.63 -9.55
CA PRO A 97 2.29 -9.01 -9.46
C PRO A 97 3.19 -8.21 -10.40
N GLY A 98 4.27 -7.65 -9.88
CA GLY A 98 5.21 -6.83 -10.66
C GLY A 98 4.78 -5.38 -10.86
N LEU A 99 3.57 -5.00 -10.45
CA LEU A 99 3.11 -3.61 -10.46
C LEU A 99 3.45 -2.95 -9.11
N GLY A 100 4.52 -2.16 -9.10
CA GLY A 100 4.97 -1.45 -7.90
C GLY A 100 4.25 -0.10 -7.70
N PRO A 101 4.35 0.49 -6.49
CA PRO A 101 3.66 1.73 -6.15
C PRO A 101 4.08 2.92 -7.03
N LYS A 102 5.31 2.95 -7.57
CA LYS A 102 5.73 3.99 -8.52
C LYS A 102 4.98 3.93 -9.83
N THR A 103 4.85 2.73 -10.40
CA THR A 103 4.11 2.52 -11.64
C THR A 103 2.63 2.81 -11.41
N ALA A 104 2.06 2.36 -10.29
CA ALA A 104 0.69 2.72 -9.89
C ALA A 104 0.50 4.24 -9.76
N ALA A 105 1.48 4.96 -9.18
CA ALA A 105 1.46 6.41 -9.10
C ALA A 105 1.45 7.05 -10.50
N THR A 106 2.28 6.58 -11.43
CA THR A 106 2.26 7.07 -12.81
C THR A 106 0.92 6.79 -13.49
N MET A 107 0.37 5.59 -13.33
CA MET A 107 -0.94 5.22 -13.87
C MET A 107 -2.06 6.13 -13.33
N TYR A 108 -2.06 6.41 -12.03
CA TYR A 108 -3.03 7.30 -11.40
C TYR A 108 -2.86 8.76 -11.84
N HIS A 109 -1.66 9.33 -11.64
CA HIS A 109 -1.44 10.77 -11.86
C HIS A 109 -1.43 11.18 -13.33
N ALA A 110 -0.92 10.33 -14.23
CA ALA A 110 -0.82 10.68 -15.65
C ALA A 110 -2.03 10.20 -16.47
N HIS A 111 -2.70 9.12 -16.05
CA HIS A 111 -3.76 8.48 -16.85
C HIS A 111 -5.09 8.33 -16.12
N GLY A 112 -5.20 8.74 -14.85
CA GLY A 112 -6.44 8.65 -14.07
C GLY A 112 -6.84 7.21 -13.72
N ILE A 113 -5.90 6.27 -13.76
CA ILE A 113 -6.17 4.86 -13.45
C ILE A 113 -6.08 4.67 -11.94
N ASP A 114 -7.23 4.48 -11.31
CA ASP A 114 -7.40 4.48 -9.86
C ASP A 114 -8.03 3.20 -9.28
N SER A 115 -8.39 2.24 -10.13
CA SER A 115 -9.09 1.00 -9.77
C SER A 115 -8.91 -0.06 -10.84
N LEU A 116 -9.28 -1.31 -10.56
CA LEU A 116 -9.29 -2.36 -11.60
C LEU A 116 -10.24 -2.04 -12.77
N LYS A 117 -11.31 -1.29 -12.50
CA LYS A 117 -12.25 -0.86 -13.53
C LYS A 117 -11.58 0.09 -14.53
N THR A 118 -11.01 1.20 -14.05
CA THR A 118 -10.32 2.18 -14.92
C THR A 118 -9.07 1.57 -15.57
N LEU A 119 -8.44 0.58 -14.92
CA LEU A 119 -7.35 -0.19 -15.52
C LEU A 119 -7.82 -1.04 -16.70
N ARG A 120 -8.99 -1.67 -16.62
CA ARG A 120 -9.58 -2.44 -17.72
C ARG A 120 -9.88 -1.55 -18.91
N GLU A 121 -10.51 -0.40 -18.66
CA GLU A 121 -10.79 0.61 -19.69
C GLU A 121 -9.48 1.10 -20.36
N ALA A 122 -8.42 1.35 -19.57
CA ALA A 122 -7.13 1.74 -20.09
C ALA A 122 -6.46 0.63 -20.94
N GLN A 123 -6.62 -0.64 -20.56
CA GLN A 123 -6.12 -1.78 -21.33
C GLN A 123 -6.84 -1.90 -22.68
N GLU A 124 -8.17 -1.77 -22.69
CA GLU A 124 -8.99 -1.88 -23.91
C GLU A 124 -8.72 -0.74 -24.89
N ASN A 125 -8.41 0.45 -24.39
CA ASN A 125 -8.08 1.62 -25.18
C ASN A 125 -6.59 1.73 -25.58
N GLY A 126 -5.76 0.75 -25.22
CA GLY A 126 -4.33 0.74 -25.56
C GLY A 126 -3.46 1.75 -24.78
N ILE A 127 -4.01 2.41 -23.75
CA ILE A 127 -3.31 3.44 -22.97
C ILE A 127 -2.07 2.88 -22.27
N LEU A 128 -2.09 1.59 -21.90
CA LEU A 128 -1.00 0.93 -21.17
C LEU A 128 0.32 0.84 -21.95
N ASP A 129 0.30 0.99 -23.28
CA ASP A 129 1.50 0.91 -24.12
C ASP A 129 2.40 2.15 -23.95
N ASP A 130 1.82 3.28 -23.56
CA ASP A 130 2.51 4.57 -23.42
C ASP A 130 2.98 4.85 -21.98
N ILE A 131 2.66 3.98 -21.02
CA ILE A 131 2.95 4.22 -19.59
C ILE A 131 4.39 3.79 -19.26
N PRO A 132 5.26 4.71 -18.80
CA PRO A 132 6.61 4.35 -18.36
C PRO A 132 6.60 3.30 -17.25
N GLY A 133 7.39 2.25 -17.42
CA GLY A 133 7.46 1.13 -16.47
C GLY A 133 6.46 0.00 -16.76
N VAL A 134 5.51 0.19 -17.68
CA VAL A 134 4.57 -0.85 -18.13
C VAL A 134 5.11 -1.57 -19.37
N GLY A 135 6.06 -2.48 -19.15
CA GLY A 135 6.65 -3.29 -20.23
C GLY A 135 5.74 -4.44 -20.70
N PRO A 136 6.09 -5.14 -21.81
CA PRO A 136 5.27 -6.20 -22.40
C PRO A 136 4.89 -7.30 -21.40
N LYS A 137 5.83 -7.71 -20.54
CA LYS A 137 5.59 -8.73 -19.51
C LYS A 137 4.56 -8.27 -18.47
N LEU A 138 4.66 -7.03 -18.01
CA LEU A 138 3.72 -6.50 -17.03
C LEU A 138 2.32 -6.34 -17.64
N ARG A 139 2.23 -5.96 -18.92
CA ARG A 139 0.95 -5.91 -19.64
C ARG A 139 0.29 -7.28 -19.73
N GLU A 140 1.06 -8.34 -19.99
CA GLU A 140 0.53 -9.70 -19.95
C GLU A 140 -0.01 -10.04 -18.56
N THR A 141 0.77 -9.76 -17.50
CA THR A 141 0.32 -10.00 -16.12
C THR A 141 -0.95 -9.22 -15.79
N ILE A 142 -1.07 -7.96 -16.23
CA ILE A 142 -2.29 -7.16 -16.04
C ILE A 142 -3.46 -7.82 -16.76
N ARG A 143 -3.29 -8.26 -18.01
CA ARG A 143 -4.34 -8.90 -18.80
C ARG A 143 -4.83 -10.18 -18.13
N GLU A 144 -3.91 -11.05 -17.73
CA GLU A 144 -4.22 -12.29 -17.01
C GLU A 144 -4.94 -11.99 -15.70
N TYR A 145 -4.42 -11.05 -14.90
CA TYR A 145 -5.00 -10.66 -13.61
C TYR A 145 -6.44 -10.14 -13.73
N LEU A 146 -6.72 -9.35 -14.77
CA LEU A 146 -8.06 -8.83 -15.08
C LEU A 146 -9.00 -9.91 -15.66
N ALA A 147 -8.47 -10.90 -16.39
CA ALA A 147 -9.28 -11.99 -16.94
C ALA A 147 -9.83 -12.94 -15.86
N GLU A 148 -9.05 -13.16 -14.79
CA GLU A 148 -9.46 -13.95 -13.62
C GLU A 148 -10.52 -13.27 -12.74
N ARG A 149 -10.76 -11.96 -12.95
CA ARG A 149 -11.60 -11.10 -12.11
C ARG A 149 -12.59 -10.32 -12.99
N PRO A 150 -13.65 -10.97 -13.50
CA PRO A 150 -14.62 -10.35 -14.40
C PRO A 150 -15.36 -9.18 -13.74
#